data_AF-A0A6F8UTZ9-F1
#
_entry.id   AF-A0A6F8UTZ9-F1
#
_cell.length_a   1.000
_cell.length_b   1.000
_cell.length_c   1.000
_cell.angle_alpha   90.00
_cell.angle_beta   90.00
_cell.angle_gamma   90.00
#
_symmetry.space_group_name_H-M   'P 1'
#
loop_
_entity.id
_entity.type
_entity.pdbx_description
1 polymer ?
#
loop_
_entity_poly.entity_id
_entity_poly.type
_entity_poly.pdbx_seq_one_letter_code
_entity_poly.pdbx_strand_id
1 'polypeptide(L)'
;MKAATRQRRILLAAGLLSLALNGPASRANSPSAAASATTPVPLPSLPDLPAVGEVMQRDLHTGLAINGVDPVSYRLGAKPLAGRAEYELIQDRFVWRFASRANLEAFRDAPGIYMPAFGGFDPTGVANGVAVESDPSQFAIIGSRLFLFRSAENRQRFLREPGLLAQAESRWNAVLRVVAR
;
A
#
# COMPACT_ATOMS: atom_id res chain seq x y z
N MET A 1 2.25 34.20 -49.78
CA MET A 1 2.28 35.61 -49.29
C MET A 1 3.61 35.85 -48.56
N LYS A 2 4.03 37.11 -48.34
CA LYS A 2 5.32 37.48 -47.70
C LYS A 2 5.10 38.43 -46.51
N ALA A 3 6.15 38.59 -45.70
CA ALA A 3 6.27 39.44 -44.51
C ALA A 3 5.53 38.92 -43.25
N ALA A 4 5.91 39.30 -42.01
CA ALA A 4 6.94 40.29 -41.63
C ALA A 4 7.82 39.84 -40.45
N THR A 5 9.10 40.21 -40.48
CA THR A 5 10.04 40.10 -39.35
C THR A 5 9.78 41.20 -38.32
N ARG A 6 9.89 40.90 -37.02
CA ARG A 6 10.41 41.87 -36.04
C ARG A 6 11.22 41.21 -34.92
N GLN A 7 12.23 41.95 -34.48
CA GLN A 7 13.31 41.59 -33.56
C GLN A 7 13.45 42.77 -32.57
N ARG A 8 14.30 42.63 -31.54
CA ARG A 8 14.79 43.67 -30.59
C ARG A 8 13.93 43.83 -29.33
N ARG A 9 14.50 44.15 -28.15
CA ARG A 9 15.92 44.32 -27.76
C ARG A 9 16.07 44.10 -26.24
N ILE A 10 17.25 43.65 -25.82
CA ILE A 10 17.69 43.76 -24.41
C ILE A 10 18.17 45.20 -24.17
N LEU A 11 17.91 45.74 -22.98
CA LEU A 11 18.52 46.97 -22.47
C LEU A 11 18.93 46.78 -21.00
N LEU A 12 20.19 47.08 -20.70
CA LEU A 12 20.62 47.36 -19.33
C LEU A 12 20.29 48.82 -19.00
N ALA A 13 20.06 49.10 -17.71
CA ALA A 13 20.12 50.45 -17.16
C ALA A 13 20.90 50.39 -15.84
N ALA A 14 21.75 51.38 -15.58
CA ALA A 14 22.58 51.44 -14.38
C ALA A 14 22.66 52.88 -13.83
N GLY A 15 22.58 52.99 -12.50
CA GLY A 15 22.84 54.18 -11.68
C GLY A 15 22.88 53.73 -10.21
N LEU A 16 23.81 54.14 -9.33
CA LEU A 16 24.29 55.49 -8.99
C LEU A 16 23.20 56.32 -8.25
N LEU A 17 23.45 56.93 -7.08
CA LEU A 17 24.66 56.98 -6.24
C LEU A 17 24.36 57.55 -4.83
N SER A 18 24.89 56.93 -3.76
CA SER A 18 25.01 57.49 -2.37
C SER A 18 23.68 57.82 -1.64
N LEU A 19 23.60 58.07 -0.32
CA LEU A 19 24.53 58.17 0.83
C LEU A 19 23.77 57.51 2.06
N ALA A 20 24.16 57.42 3.34
CA ALA A 20 25.21 58.06 4.15
C ALA A 20 25.60 57.25 5.44
N LEU A 21 26.22 57.96 6.39
CA LEU A 21 26.81 57.54 7.67
C LEU A 21 25.79 57.15 8.77
N ASN A 22 26.09 56.13 9.59
CA ASN A 22 26.67 56.31 10.95
C ASN A 22 26.86 54.98 11.73
N GLY A 23 27.75 54.98 12.73
CA GLY A 23 27.86 53.92 13.76
C GLY A 23 29.25 53.24 13.85
N PRO A 24 30.02 53.45 14.94
CA PRO A 24 31.40 52.95 15.04
C PRO A 24 31.58 51.68 15.89
N ALA A 25 32.71 51.01 15.65
CA ALA A 25 33.47 50.16 16.58
C ALA A 25 32.82 48.93 17.24
N SER A 26 33.33 47.75 16.86
CA SER A 26 33.61 46.69 17.83
C SER A 26 34.82 45.85 17.40
N ARG A 27 35.49 45.25 18.40
CA ARG A 27 36.77 44.53 18.27
C ARG A 27 36.72 43.39 17.25
N ALA A 28 37.85 43.13 16.61
CA ALA A 28 38.11 41.85 15.96
C ALA A 28 37.99 40.70 16.98
N ASN A 29 37.34 39.62 16.57
CA ASN A 29 37.43 38.32 17.23
C ASN A 29 37.60 37.25 16.14
N SER A 30 38.43 36.24 16.40
CA SER A 30 38.84 35.27 15.39
C SER A 30 37.69 34.38 14.93
N PRO A 31 37.70 33.85 13.69
CA PRO A 31 36.71 32.87 13.25
C PRO A 31 36.84 31.58 14.07
N SER A 32 35.92 31.40 15.02
CA SER A 32 35.78 30.13 15.73
C SER A 32 35.40 29.04 14.75
N ALA A 33 36.08 27.89 14.82
CA ALA A 33 35.78 26.75 13.97
C ALA A 33 34.43 26.15 14.37
N ALA A 34 33.37 26.56 13.68
CA ALA A 34 32.03 25.99 13.81
C ALA A 34 32.04 24.55 13.29
N ALA A 35 32.36 23.60 14.17
CA ALA A 35 32.33 22.18 13.88
C ALA A 35 30.90 21.78 13.49
N SER A 36 30.69 21.43 12.22
CA SER A 36 29.42 20.93 11.73
C SER A 36 29.07 19.62 12.43
N ALA A 37 28.16 19.70 13.41
CA ALA A 37 27.63 18.53 14.09
C ALA A 37 26.70 17.76 13.14
N THR A 38 27.29 16.88 12.33
CA THR A 38 26.56 15.93 11.49
C THR A 38 25.73 15.01 12.38
N THR A 39 24.45 15.29 12.52
CA THR A 39 23.51 14.33 13.09
C THR A 39 23.48 13.08 12.20
N PRO A 40 23.65 11.87 12.75
CA PRO A 40 23.53 10.66 11.95
C PRO A 40 22.09 10.54 11.48
N VAL A 41 21.87 10.61 10.16
CA VAL A 41 20.57 10.30 9.56
C VAL A 41 20.28 8.84 9.88
N PRO A 42 19.18 8.51 10.60
CA PRO A 42 18.82 7.12 10.80
C PRO A 42 18.53 6.50 9.44
N LEU A 43 19.23 5.40 9.12
CA LEU A 43 18.90 4.61 7.95
C LEU A 43 17.43 4.20 8.05
N PRO A 44 16.64 4.28 6.96
CA PRO A 44 15.31 3.69 6.97
C PRO A 44 15.48 2.20 7.28
N SER A 45 14.75 1.72 8.29
CA SER A 45 14.64 0.29 8.56
C SER A 45 14.23 -0.42 7.28
N LEU A 46 14.95 -1.48 6.92
CA LEU A 46 14.53 -2.34 5.81
C LEU A 46 13.07 -2.75 6.04
N PRO A 47 12.22 -2.79 5.00
CA PRO A 47 10.87 -3.33 5.14
C PRO A 47 10.99 -4.79 5.61
N ASP A 48 10.05 -5.22 6.46
CA ASP A 48 10.00 -6.61 6.92
C ASP A 48 10.05 -7.57 5.73
N LEU A 49 10.94 -8.56 5.80
CA LEU A 49 11.05 -9.57 4.75
C LEU A 49 9.73 -10.36 4.68
N PRO A 50 9.21 -10.67 3.48
CA PRO A 50 7.95 -11.41 3.33
C PRO A 50 8.03 -12.73 4.09
N ALA A 51 7.03 -12.98 4.93
CA ALA A 51 7.07 -14.07 5.90
C ALA A 51 7.03 -15.44 5.20
N VAL A 52 8.12 -16.20 5.33
CA VAL A 52 8.21 -17.61 4.90
C VAL A 52 7.26 -18.44 5.77
N GLY A 53 6.00 -18.50 5.37
CA GLY A 53 4.92 -19.07 6.17
C GLY A 53 3.55 -18.43 5.98
N GLU A 54 3.38 -17.42 5.10
CA GLU A 54 2.04 -16.88 4.83
C GLU A 54 1.13 -17.95 4.18
N VAL A 55 -0.07 -18.10 4.75
CA VAL A 55 -1.09 -19.07 4.33
C VAL A 55 -2.35 -18.32 3.92
N MET A 56 -2.55 -18.22 2.60
CA MET A 56 -3.78 -17.70 2.02
C MET A 56 -4.84 -18.80 1.93
N GLN A 57 -6.12 -18.42 1.98
CA GLN A 57 -7.20 -19.26 1.47
C GLN A 57 -6.98 -19.45 -0.03
N ARG A 58 -6.88 -20.71 -0.43
CA ARG A 58 -6.90 -21.16 -1.82
C ARG A 58 -8.03 -22.16 -2.02
N ASP A 59 -8.57 -22.22 -3.22
CA ASP A 59 -9.44 -23.32 -3.62
C ASP A 59 -8.63 -24.63 -3.61
N LEU A 60 -9.12 -25.65 -2.90
CA LEU A 60 -8.38 -26.90 -2.67
C LEU A 60 -8.33 -27.83 -3.89
N HIS A 61 -9.16 -27.59 -4.91
CA HIS A 61 -9.24 -28.41 -6.12
C HIS A 61 -8.38 -27.85 -7.26
N THR A 62 -8.23 -26.52 -7.32
CA THR A 62 -7.56 -25.78 -8.41
C THR A 62 -6.29 -25.06 -7.95
N GLY A 63 -6.07 -24.89 -6.65
CA GLY A 63 -4.91 -24.18 -6.08
C GLY A 63 -4.97 -22.65 -6.20
N LEU A 64 -6.05 -22.10 -6.75
CA LEU A 64 -6.20 -20.67 -7.01
C LEU A 64 -6.39 -19.86 -5.72
N ALA A 65 -5.67 -18.75 -5.59
CA ALA A 65 -5.91 -17.76 -4.55
C ALA A 65 -7.34 -17.21 -4.66
N ILE A 66 -8.02 -17.01 -3.53
CA ILE A 66 -9.36 -16.41 -3.44
C ILE A 66 -10.37 -16.95 -4.49
N ASN A 67 -10.30 -18.27 -4.73
CA ASN A 67 -11.11 -19.03 -5.69
C ASN A 67 -11.04 -18.49 -7.14
N GLY A 68 -9.93 -17.88 -7.53
CA GLY A 68 -9.69 -17.36 -8.89
C GLY A 68 -10.33 -16.00 -9.19
N VAL A 69 -10.81 -15.29 -8.17
CA VAL A 69 -11.31 -13.91 -8.29
C VAL A 69 -10.14 -12.92 -8.40
N ASP A 70 -10.32 -11.85 -9.17
CA ASP A 70 -9.32 -10.80 -9.36
C ASP A 70 -9.22 -9.89 -8.11
N PRO A 71 -8.06 -9.84 -7.41
CA PRO A 71 -7.90 -9.05 -6.19
C PRO A 71 -7.87 -7.52 -6.42
N VAL A 72 -7.56 -7.06 -7.64
CA VAL A 72 -7.66 -5.64 -8.02
C VAL A 72 -9.12 -5.24 -8.21
N SER A 73 -9.94 -6.15 -8.75
CA SER A 73 -11.33 -5.86 -9.13
C SER A 73 -12.21 -5.36 -7.98
N TYR A 74 -11.95 -5.78 -6.73
CA TYR A 74 -12.65 -5.30 -5.53
C TYR A 74 -12.59 -3.77 -5.33
N ARG A 75 -11.56 -3.11 -5.87
CA ARG A 75 -11.38 -1.65 -5.77
C ARG A 75 -12.09 -0.87 -6.88
N LEU A 76 -12.66 -1.55 -7.88
CA LEU A 76 -13.25 -0.93 -9.07
C LEU A 76 -14.75 -0.58 -8.90
N GLY A 77 -15.31 -0.70 -7.70
CA GLY A 77 -16.68 -0.29 -7.35
C GLY A 77 -17.81 -1.17 -7.88
N ALA A 78 -17.54 -2.02 -8.88
CA ALA A 78 -18.43 -3.06 -9.36
C ALA A 78 -18.41 -4.31 -8.46
N LYS A 79 -19.19 -5.34 -8.82
CA LYS A 79 -18.95 -6.70 -8.30
C LYS A 79 -17.53 -7.14 -8.68
N PRO A 80 -16.82 -7.88 -7.80
CA PRO A 80 -15.50 -8.42 -8.15
C PRO A 80 -15.61 -9.37 -9.34
N LEU A 81 -14.57 -9.39 -10.17
CA LEU A 81 -14.55 -10.09 -11.44
C LEU A 81 -13.78 -11.42 -11.30
N ALA A 82 -14.26 -12.47 -11.97
CA ALA A 82 -13.48 -13.69 -12.14
C ALA A 82 -12.23 -13.38 -12.98
N GLY A 83 -11.07 -13.85 -12.51
CA GLY A 83 -9.84 -13.76 -13.24
C GLY A 83 -9.71 -14.86 -14.30
N ARG A 84 -8.81 -14.65 -15.27
CA ARG A 84 -8.62 -15.53 -16.43
C ARG A 84 -7.30 -16.27 -16.36
N ALA A 85 -7.25 -17.48 -16.92
CA ALA A 85 -6.00 -18.23 -17.10
C ALA A 85 -5.01 -17.52 -18.06
N GLU A 86 -5.52 -16.62 -18.92
CA GLU A 86 -4.72 -15.73 -19.78
C GLU A 86 -3.83 -14.75 -18.97
N TYR A 87 -4.23 -14.44 -17.73
CA TYR A 87 -3.60 -13.46 -16.86
C TYR A 87 -3.37 -14.09 -15.49
N GLU A 88 -2.34 -14.92 -15.38
CA GLU A 88 -1.91 -15.58 -14.14
C GLU A 88 -0.59 -15.00 -13.60
N LEU A 89 -0.47 -14.96 -12.27
CA LEU A 89 0.77 -14.69 -11.56
C LEU A 89 0.93 -15.69 -10.42
N ILE A 90 2.10 -16.33 -10.32
CA ILE A 90 2.47 -17.11 -9.13
C ILE A 90 3.17 -16.17 -8.16
N GLN A 91 2.59 -15.96 -6.99
CA GLN A 91 3.17 -15.16 -5.90
C GLN A 91 2.92 -15.84 -4.56
N ASP A 92 3.93 -15.87 -3.69
CA ASP A 92 3.87 -16.44 -2.33
C ASP A 92 3.47 -17.93 -2.26
N ARG A 93 3.64 -18.63 -3.41
CA ARG A 93 3.23 -20.02 -3.72
C ARG A 93 1.74 -20.21 -4.02
N PHE A 94 1.02 -19.14 -4.30
CA PHE A 94 -0.39 -19.15 -4.73
C PHE A 94 -0.52 -18.70 -6.19
N VAL A 95 -1.50 -19.27 -6.91
CA VAL A 95 -1.82 -18.87 -8.29
C VAL A 95 -2.91 -17.81 -8.25
N TRP A 96 -2.54 -16.58 -8.60
CA TRP A 96 -3.46 -15.44 -8.73
C TRP A 96 -3.93 -15.32 -10.18
N ARG A 97 -5.20 -14.95 -10.37
CA ARG A 97 -5.80 -14.70 -11.69
C ARG A 97 -6.36 -13.28 -11.76
N PHE A 98 -6.30 -12.67 -12.94
CA PHE A 98 -6.76 -11.30 -13.17
C PHE A 98 -7.75 -11.23 -14.34
N ALA A 99 -8.68 -10.28 -14.30
CA ALA A 99 -9.66 -10.05 -15.35
C ALA A 99 -9.06 -9.32 -16.56
N SER A 100 -7.91 -8.66 -16.37
CA SER A 100 -7.14 -7.98 -17.42
C SER A 100 -5.63 -8.00 -17.12
N ARG A 101 -4.81 -7.80 -18.17
CA ARG A 101 -3.36 -7.58 -18.03
C ARG A 101 -3.02 -6.38 -17.13
N ALA A 102 -3.78 -5.30 -17.21
CA ALA A 102 -3.55 -4.11 -16.39
C ALA A 102 -3.73 -4.39 -14.88
N ASN A 103 -4.67 -5.27 -14.54
CA ASN A 103 -4.87 -5.71 -13.14
C ASN A 103 -3.73 -6.62 -12.67
N LEU A 104 -3.20 -7.50 -13.53
CA LEU A 104 -2.00 -8.29 -13.22
C LEU A 104 -0.80 -7.39 -12.95
N GLU A 105 -0.55 -6.40 -13.81
CA GLU A 105 0.57 -5.47 -13.68
C GLU A 105 0.40 -4.60 -12.41
N ALA A 106 -0.79 -4.08 -12.13
CA ALA A 106 -1.09 -3.33 -10.90
C ALA A 106 -0.91 -4.18 -9.63
N PHE A 107 -1.33 -5.46 -9.63
CA PHE A 107 -1.11 -6.36 -8.49
C PHE A 107 0.37 -6.63 -8.26
N ARG A 108 1.11 -7.00 -9.31
CA ARG A 108 2.56 -7.28 -9.24
C ARG A 108 3.33 -6.09 -8.68
N ASP A 109 2.95 -4.87 -9.05
CA ASP A 109 3.67 -3.66 -8.69
C ASP A 109 3.36 -3.17 -7.26
N ALA A 110 2.26 -3.64 -6.64
CA ALA A 110 1.88 -3.28 -5.26
C ALA A 110 1.02 -4.35 -4.53
N PRO A 111 1.48 -5.61 -4.37
CA PRO A 111 0.62 -6.73 -3.98
C PRO A 111 -0.02 -6.58 -2.60
N GLY A 112 0.70 -5.99 -1.63
CA GLY A 112 0.18 -5.70 -0.28
C GLY A 112 -0.99 -4.70 -0.23
N ILE A 113 -1.32 -4.02 -1.33
CA ILE A 113 -2.54 -3.20 -1.47
C ILE A 113 -3.74 -4.08 -1.86
N TYR A 114 -3.53 -5.22 -2.51
CA TYR A 114 -4.60 -6.02 -3.12
C TYR A 114 -4.83 -7.36 -2.42
N MET A 115 -3.86 -7.88 -1.68
CA MET A 115 -4.01 -9.08 -0.87
C MET A 115 -5.06 -8.88 0.23
N PRO A 116 -5.94 -9.86 0.48
CA PRO A 116 -6.91 -9.81 1.58
C PRO A 116 -6.24 -10.01 2.94
N ALA A 117 -6.78 -9.36 3.97
CA ALA A 117 -6.40 -9.57 5.36
C ALA A 117 -6.64 -11.02 5.80
N PHE A 118 -5.85 -11.49 6.77
CA PHE A 118 -5.96 -12.84 7.35
C PHE A 118 -5.92 -13.96 6.31
N GLY A 119 -5.09 -13.79 5.27
CA GLY A 119 -5.00 -14.73 4.16
C GLY A 119 -6.25 -14.83 3.28
N GLY A 120 -7.30 -14.04 3.54
CA GLY A 120 -8.63 -14.22 2.93
C GLY A 120 -9.61 -15.06 3.75
N PHE A 121 -9.20 -15.64 4.90
CA PHE A 121 -10.12 -16.29 5.82
C PHE A 121 -11.04 -15.26 6.51
N ASP A 122 -12.25 -15.67 6.89
CA ASP A 122 -13.25 -14.79 7.49
C ASP A 122 -12.74 -14.19 8.82
N PRO A 123 -12.62 -12.85 8.95
CA PRO A 123 -12.08 -12.23 10.15
C PRO A 123 -12.98 -12.43 11.38
N THR A 124 -14.27 -12.75 11.18
CA THR A 124 -15.21 -13.17 12.25
C THR A 124 -14.85 -14.56 12.76
N GLY A 125 -14.44 -15.46 11.86
CA GLY A 125 -13.87 -16.76 12.21
C GLY A 125 -12.56 -16.60 12.97
N VAL A 126 -11.65 -15.76 12.46
CA VAL A 126 -10.34 -15.49 13.10
C VAL A 126 -10.53 -14.83 14.46
N ALA A 127 -11.48 -13.89 14.62
CA ALA A 127 -11.88 -13.33 15.91
C ALA A 127 -12.43 -14.39 16.86
N ASN A 128 -13.13 -15.42 16.37
CA ASN A 128 -13.53 -16.58 17.17
C ASN A 128 -12.38 -17.58 17.43
N GLY A 129 -11.22 -17.42 16.80
CA GLY A 129 -10.04 -18.30 16.94
C GLY A 129 -9.99 -19.48 15.97
N VAL A 130 -10.77 -19.45 14.88
CA VAL A 130 -10.86 -20.54 13.89
C VAL A 130 -10.63 -20.04 12.47
N ALA A 131 -9.98 -20.85 11.64
CA ALA A 131 -9.92 -20.59 10.20
C ALA A 131 -11.25 -20.98 9.55
N VAL A 132 -11.86 -20.05 8.82
CA VAL A 132 -13.14 -20.25 8.12
C VAL A 132 -12.99 -19.69 6.72
N GLU A 133 -13.21 -20.52 5.70
CA GLU A 133 -13.12 -20.13 4.29
C GLU A 133 -14.18 -19.09 3.96
N SER A 134 -13.79 -18.00 3.30
CA SER A 134 -14.68 -16.95 2.82
C SER A 134 -15.31 -17.29 1.47
N ASP A 135 -16.47 -16.68 1.24
CA ASP A 135 -17.06 -16.46 -0.09
C ASP A 135 -16.49 -15.13 -0.65
N PRO A 136 -15.75 -15.14 -1.77
CA PRO A 136 -15.25 -13.93 -2.44
C PRO A 136 -16.32 -12.87 -2.77
N SER A 137 -17.60 -13.24 -2.88
CA SER A 137 -18.70 -12.30 -3.08
C SER A 137 -19.04 -11.47 -1.83
N GLN A 138 -18.68 -11.96 -0.64
CA GLN A 138 -18.92 -11.30 0.64
C GLN A 138 -17.64 -10.58 1.09
N PHE A 139 -17.52 -9.31 0.72
CA PHE A 139 -16.31 -8.52 1.02
C PHE A 139 -16.59 -7.13 1.58
N ALA A 140 -15.62 -6.58 2.30
CA ALA A 140 -15.57 -5.17 2.69
C ALA A 140 -14.15 -4.63 2.52
N ILE A 141 -14.03 -3.35 2.17
CA ILE A 141 -12.77 -2.61 2.25
C ILE A 141 -12.89 -1.68 3.46
N ILE A 142 -11.97 -1.81 4.42
CA ILE A 142 -11.97 -1.03 5.66
C ILE A 142 -10.60 -0.34 5.78
N GLY A 143 -10.61 0.99 5.73
CA GLY A 143 -9.39 1.76 5.50
C GLY A 143 -8.74 1.36 4.18
N SER A 144 -7.49 0.90 4.24
CA SER A 144 -6.75 0.41 3.08
C SER A 144 -6.87 -1.10 2.84
N ARG A 145 -7.47 -1.90 3.73
CA ARG A 145 -7.40 -3.38 3.67
C ARG A 145 -8.69 -4.01 3.14
N LEU A 146 -8.54 -5.07 2.34
CA LEU A 146 -9.62 -5.94 1.87
C LEU A 146 -9.90 -7.03 2.91
N PHE A 147 -11.17 -7.27 3.23
CA PHE A 147 -11.64 -8.34 4.11
C PHE A 147 -12.69 -9.17 3.36
N LEU A 148 -12.55 -10.49 3.39
CA LEU A 148 -13.49 -11.45 2.82
C LEU A 148 -14.23 -12.17 3.97
N PHE A 149 -15.43 -12.69 3.74
CA PHE A 149 -16.29 -13.27 4.77
C PHE A 149 -16.97 -14.56 4.29
N ARG A 150 -17.32 -15.47 5.21
CA ARG A 150 -18.12 -16.68 4.94
C ARG A 150 -19.54 -16.35 4.49
N SER A 151 -20.09 -15.24 4.99
CA SER A 151 -21.51 -14.89 4.82
C SER A 151 -21.76 -13.38 4.95
N ALA A 152 -22.90 -12.95 4.42
CA ALA A 152 -23.40 -11.59 4.62
C ALA A 152 -23.64 -11.26 6.11
N GLU A 153 -23.98 -12.26 6.93
CA GLU A 153 -24.18 -12.11 8.37
C GLU A 153 -22.87 -11.81 9.09
N ASN A 154 -21.82 -12.60 8.85
CA ASN A 154 -20.49 -12.38 9.42
C ASN A 154 -19.95 -11.01 9.02
N ARG A 155 -20.10 -10.64 7.74
CA ARG A 155 -19.79 -9.30 7.22
C ARG A 155 -20.54 -8.19 7.96
N GLN A 156 -21.85 -8.32 8.15
CA GLN A 156 -22.65 -7.34 8.91
C GLN A 156 -22.24 -7.28 10.38
N ARG A 157 -21.95 -8.42 11.00
CA ARG A 157 -21.49 -8.49 12.39
C ARG A 157 -20.17 -7.74 12.57
N PHE A 158 -19.18 -8.04 11.73
CA PHE A 158 -17.87 -7.40 11.76
C PHE A 158 -17.92 -5.89 11.56
N LEU A 159 -18.83 -5.41 10.70
CA LEU A 159 -19.06 -3.97 10.48
C LEU A 159 -19.83 -3.28 11.63
N ARG A 160 -20.56 -4.04 12.48
CA ARG A 160 -21.26 -3.52 13.67
C ARG A 160 -20.46 -3.64 14.97
N GLU A 161 -19.49 -4.54 15.04
CA GLU A 161 -18.66 -4.80 16.22
C GLU A 161 -17.17 -4.51 15.93
N PRO A 162 -16.70 -3.23 15.96
CA PRO A 162 -15.31 -2.87 15.63
C PRO A 162 -14.24 -3.61 16.44
N GLY A 163 -14.58 -4.04 17.66
CA GLY A 163 -13.71 -4.87 18.50
C GLY A 163 -13.34 -6.23 17.90
N LEU A 164 -14.10 -6.74 16.92
CA LEU A 164 -13.77 -7.98 16.21
C LEU A 164 -12.50 -7.86 15.36
N LEU A 165 -12.15 -6.66 14.86
CA LEU A 165 -10.88 -6.47 14.15
C LEU A 165 -9.69 -6.72 15.08
N ALA A 166 -9.66 -6.07 16.25
CA ALA A 166 -8.59 -6.26 17.24
C ALA A 166 -8.55 -7.71 17.80
N GLN A 167 -9.72 -8.35 17.94
CA GLN A 167 -9.79 -9.77 18.32
C GLN A 167 -9.23 -10.69 17.21
N ALA A 168 -9.51 -10.42 15.95
CA ALA A 168 -8.94 -11.17 14.83
C ALA A 168 -7.41 -10.97 14.74
N GLU A 169 -6.92 -9.74 14.89
CA GLU A 169 -5.49 -9.42 14.84
C GLU A 169 -4.71 -10.08 15.97
N SER A 170 -5.21 -10.03 17.21
CA SER A 170 -4.60 -10.72 18.35
C SER A 170 -4.63 -12.26 18.23
N ARG A 171 -5.57 -12.83 17.47
CA ARG A 171 -5.74 -14.28 17.29
C ARG A 171 -5.10 -14.85 16.02
N TRP A 172 -4.77 -14.01 15.04
CA TRP A 172 -4.25 -14.45 13.73
C TRP A 172 -3.04 -15.37 13.84
N ASN A 173 -2.05 -15.02 14.68
CA ASN A 173 -0.85 -15.83 14.90
C ASN A 173 -1.13 -17.18 15.59
N ALA A 174 -2.30 -17.39 16.19
CA ALA A 174 -2.75 -18.70 16.65
C ALA A 174 -3.44 -19.48 15.52
N VAL A 175 -4.35 -18.85 14.77
CA VAL A 175 -5.06 -19.45 13.63
C VAL A 175 -4.10 -19.89 12.54
N LEU A 176 -3.15 -19.04 12.14
CA LEU A 176 -2.14 -19.32 11.12
C LEU A 176 -1.34 -20.61 11.40
N ARG A 177 -1.01 -20.87 12.68
CA ARG A 177 -0.30 -22.10 13.13
C ARG A 177 -1.16 -23.37 13.11
N VAL A 178 -2.46 -23.25 12.85
CA VAL A 178 -3.38 -24.38 12.60
C VAL A 178 -3.46 -24.67 11.10
N VAL A 179 -3.55 -23.63 10.24
CA VAL A 179 -3.65 -23.80 8.77
C VAL A 179 -2.30 -24.09 8.10
N ALA A 180 -1.17 -23.74 8.74
CA ALA A 180 0.18 -24.01 8.24
C ALA A 180 0.70 -25.43 8.52
N ARG A 181 -0.19 -26.41 8.72
CA ARG A 181 0.12 -27.81 9.06
C ARG A 181 -0.31 -28.76 7.95
#